data_AF-A0A9D9NRH7-F1
#
_entry.id   AF-A0A9D9NRH7-F1
#
_cell.length_a   1.000
_cell.length_b   1.000
_cell.length_c   1.000
_cell.angle_alpha   90.00
_cell.angle_beta   90.00
_cell.angle_gamma   90.00
#
_symmetry.space_group_name_H-M   'P 1'
#
loop_
_entity.id
_entity.type
_entity.pdbx_description
1 polymer ?
#
loop_
_entity_poly.entity_id
_entity_poly.type
_entity_poly.pdbx_seq_one_letter_code
_entity_poly.pdbx_strand_id
1 'polypeptide(L)'
;MLKAYLAATVKNKYLNYLKRRESEHAAHENIRRRASDAENISILESDRMDFRMFSNEVGSICRDNLARMPKLTSDIFMDRLNGKTYREIAEKYGISQRSVTYEISKVLAVLKEELKDYLPMFLIIVSLMSGKIS
;
A
#
# COMPACT_ATOMS: atom_id res chain seq x y z
N MET A 1 -39.35 -56.34 -22.10
CA MET A 1 -38.76 -56.29 -20.75
C MET A 1 -37.24 -56.05 -20.80
N LEU A 2 -36.42 -56.96 -21.31
CA LEU A 2 -34.94 -56.87 -21.28
C LEU A 2 -34.34 -55.64 -22.01
N LYS A 3 -34.85 -55.31 -23.20
CA LYS A 3 -34.35 -54.16 -24.01
C LYS A 3 -34.53 -52.81 -23.33
N ALA A 4 -35.66 -52.61 -22.63
CA ALA A 4 -35.96 -51.39 -21.90
C ALA A 4 -35.07 -51.23 -20.65
N TYR A 5 -34.80 -52.34 -19.96
CA TYR A 5 -33.88 -52.35 -18.81
C TYR A 5 -32.44 -52.01 -19.24
N LEU A 6 -31.95 -52.63 -20.32
CA LEU A 6 -30.62 -52.35 -20.87
C LEU A 6 -30.46 -50.88 -21.27
N ALA A 7 -31.46 -50.32 -21.97
CA ALA A 7 -31.47 -48.91 -22.35
C ALA A 7 -31.46 -47.98 -21.13
N ALA A 8 -32.22 -48.31 -20.08
CA ALA A 8 -32.22 -47.56 -18.82
C ALA A 8 -30.85 -47.64 -18.10
N THR A 9 -30.22 -48.82 -18.05
CA THR A 9 -28.89 -48.99 -17.46
C THR A 9 -27.82 -48.20 -18.22
N VAL A 10 -27.83 -48.23 -19.56
CA VAL A 10 -26.89 -47.47 -20.38
C VAL A 10 -27.10 -45.97 -20.18
N LYS A 11 -28.35 -45.49 -20.18
CA LYS A 11 -28.70 -44.09 -19.90
C LYS A 11 -28.19 -43.64 -18.53
N ASN A 12 -28.41 -44.45 -17.48
CA ASN A 12 -27.96 -44.13 -16.13
C ASN A 12 -26.44 -44.11 -16.01
N LYS A 13 -25.73 -45.06 -16.65
CA LYS A 13 -24.25 -45.05 -16.70
C LYS A 13 -23.72 -43.82 -17.41
N TYR A 14 -24.33 -43.43 -18.53
CA TYR A 14 -23.95 -42.22 -19.26
C TYR A 14 -24.22 -40.94 -18.45
N LEU A 15 -25.37 -40.83 -17.77
CA LEU A 15 -25.68 -39.70 -16.89
C LEU A 15 -24.70 -39.61 -15.70
N ASN A 16 -24.37 -40.74 -15.08
CA ASN A 16 -23.39 -40.78 -14.00
C ASN A 16 -21.99 -40.38 -14.48
N TYR A 17 -21.61 -40.80 -15.70
CA TYR A 17 -20.35 -40.38 -16.33
C TYR A 17 -20.31 -38.87 -16.56
N LEU A 18 -21.37 -38.27 -17.11
CA LEU A 18 -21.44 -36.83 -17.34
C LEU A 18 -21.35 -36.03 -16.03
N LYS A 19 -22.10 -36.45 -14.99
CA LYS A 19 -22.06 -35.82 -13.66
C LYS A 19 -20.67 -35.89 -13.03
N ARG A 20 -19.99 -37.03 -13.16
CA ARG A 20 -18.62 -37.19 -12.65
C ARG A 20 -17.65 -36.25 -13.36
N ARG A 21 -17.73 -36.19 -14.70
CA ARG A 21 -16.86 -35.32 -15.51
C ARG A 21 -17.08 -33.83 -15.19
N GLU A 22 -18.33 -33.42 -14.99
CA GLU A 22 -18.67 -32.04 -14.60
C GLU A 22 -18.16 -31.70 -13.19
N SER A 23 -18.33 -32.63 -12.24
CA SER A 23 -17.80 -32.48 -10.87
C SER A 23 -16.27 -32.40 -10.84
N GLU A 24 -15.58 -33.20 -11.66
CA GLU A 24 -14.12 -33.19 -11.79
C GLU A 24 -13.65 -31.85 -12.38
N HIS A 25 -14.29 -31.37 -13.47
CA HIS A 25 -13.99 -30.07 -14.04
C HIS A 25 -14.22 -28.91 -13.04
N ALA A 26 -15.35 -28.93 -12.32
CA ALA A 26 -15.65 -27.93 -11.30
C ALA A 26 -14.64 -27.95 -10.16
N ALA A 27 -14.20 -29.15 -9.72
CA ALA A 27 -13.17 -29.28 -8.70
C ALA A 27 -11.82 -28.71 -9.17
N HIS A 28 -11.40 -29.02 -10.40
CA HIS A 28 -10.17 -28.47 -10.98
C HIS A 28 -10.23 -26.95 -11.16
N GLU A 29 -11.35 -26.42 -11.62
CA GLU A 29 -11.54 -24.96 -11.77
C GLU A 29 -11.50 -24.26 -10.41
N ASN A 30 -12.17 -24.80 -9.39
CA ASN A 30 -12.17 -24.27 -8.04
C ASN A 30 -10.77 -24.26 -7.41
N ILE A 31 -9.97 -25.31 -7.61
CA ILE A 31 -8.57 -25.36 -7.15
C ILE A 31 -7.75 -24.28 -7.85
N ARG A 32 -7.89 -24.13 -9.17
CA ARG A 32 -7.17 -23.10 -9.94
C ARG A 32 -7.54 -21.68 -9.51
N ARG A 33 -8.83 -21.41 -9.28
CA ARG A 33 -9.30 -20.11 -8.77
C ARG A 33 -8.72 -19.81 -7.40
N ARG A 34 -8.79 -20.77 -6.46
CA ARG A 34 -8.21 -20.60 -5.11
C ARG A 34 -6.71 -20.35 -5.13
N ALA A 35 -5.96 -21.01 -6.01
CA ALA A 35 -4.54 -20.78 -6.17
C ALA A 35 -4.26 -19.34 -6.66
N SER A 36 -5.02 -18.87 -7.66
CA SER A 36 -4.90 -17.50 -8.15
C SER A 36 -5.30 -16.45 -7.11
N ASP A 37 -6.37 -16.69 -6.34
CA ASP A 37 -6.80 -15.79 -5.28
C ASP A 37 -5.74 -15.69 -4.17
N ALA A 38 -5.15 -16.81 -3.77
CA ALA A 38 -4.07 -16.84 -2.79
C ALA A 38 -2.81 -16.08 -3.27
N GLU A 39 -2.45 -16.24 -4.54
CA GLU A 39 -1.35 -15.49 -5.17
C GLU A 39 -1.62 -13.99 -5.20
N ASN A 40 -2.82 -13.58 -5.61
CA ASN A 40 -3.23 -12.17 -5.61
C ASN A 40 -3.19 -11.56 -4.21
N ILE A 41 -3.65 -12.30 -3.19
CA ILE A 41 -3.57 -11.87 -1.78
C ILE A 41 -2.12 -11.72 -1.35
N SER A 42 -1.26 -12.70 -1.66
CA SER A 42 0.17 -12.65 -1.33
C SER A 42 0.87 -11.44 -1.96
N ILE A 43 0.56 -11.10 -3.21
CA ILE A 43 1.11 -9.93 -3.90
C ILE A 43 0.67 -8.64 -3.18
N LEU A 44 -0.62 -8.51 -2.87
CA LEU A 44 -1.15 -7.34 -2.15
C LEU A 44 -0.53 -7.19 -0.75
N GLU A 45 -0.29 -8.30 -0.05
CA GLU A 45 0.38 -8.27 1.25
C GLU A 45 1.86 -7.88 1.14
N SER A 46 2.56 -8.37 0.11
CA SER A 46 3.94 -7.99 -0.18
C SER A 46 4.06 -6.48 -0.46
N ASP A 47 3.24 -5.96 -1.38
CA ASP A 47 3.23 -4.52 -1.71
C ASP A 47 2.96 -3.65 -0.47
N ARG A 48 2.05 -4.09 0.40
CA ARG A 48 1.77 -3.41 1.68
C ARG A 48 2.96 -3.46 2.64
N MET A 49 3.69 -4.57 2.68
CA MET A 49 4.88 -4.71 3.52
C MET A 49 6.01 -3.80 3.03
N ASP A 50 6.24 -3.76 1.71
CA ASP A 50 7.25 -2.91 1.08
C ASP A 50 6.94 -1.42 1.30
N PHE A 51 5.68 -1.02 1.12
CA PHE A 51 5.25 0.36 1.42
C PHE A 51 5.45 0.71 2.90
N ARG A 52 5.12 -0.21 3.82
CA ARG A 52 5.34 0.02 5.26
C ARG A 52 6.82 0.17 5.58
N MET A 53 7.68 -0.67 5.02
CA MET A 53 9.13 -0.60 5.22
C MET A 53 9.68 0.73 4.72
N PHE A 54 9.32 1.13 3.49
CA PHE A 54 9.68 2.42 2.91
C PHE A 54 9.20 3.60 3.77
N SER A 55 7.93 3.59 4.19
CA SER A 55 7.36 4.66 5.01
C SER A 55 8.04 4.77 6.38
N ASN A 56 8.47 3.65 6.96
CA ASN A 56 9.20 3.61 8.21
C ASN A 56 10.61 4.19 8.06
N GLU A 57 11.30 3.84 6.97
CA GLU A 57 12.65 4.32 6.66
C GLU A 57 12.67 5.83 6.43
N VAL A 58 11.78 6.33 5.57
CA VAL A 58 11.57 7.78 5.37
C VAL A 58 11.19 8.45 6.69
N GLY A 59 10.31 7.82 7.48
CA GLY A 59 9.93 8.30 8.79
C GLY A 59 11.10 8.37 9.78
N SER A 60 12.01 7.39 9.78
CA SER A 60 13.21 7.43 10.62
C SER A 60 14.16 8.52 10.20
N ILE A 61 14.41 8.71 8.90
CA ILE A 61 15.28 9.78 8.39
C ILE A 61 14.75 11.14 8.84
N CYS A 62 13.45 11.36 8.74
CA CYS A 62 12.81 12.59 9.23
C CYS A 62 13.01 12.77 10.75
N ARG A 63 12.77 11.72 11.55
CA ARG A 63 12.92 11.77 13.01
C ARG A 63 14.37 12.04 13.44
N ASP A 64 15.32 11.36 12.81
CA ASP A 64 16.74 11.48 13.13
C ASP A 64 17.26 12.88 12.77
N ASN A 65 16.82 13.43 11.64
CA ASN A 65 17.14 14.79 11.26
C ASN A 65 16.51 15.82 12.19
N LEU A 66 15.25 15.65 12.58
CA LEU A 66 14.59 16.51 13.57
C LEU A 66 15.28 16.44 14.95
N ALA A 67 15.75 15.26 15.37
CA ALA A 67 16.47 15.09 16.63
C ALA A 67 17.84 15.79 16.65
N ARG A 68 18.46 15.98 15.49
CA ARG A 68 19.72 16.75 15.35
C ARG A 68 19.52 18.26 15.37
N MET A 69 18.29 18.73 15.18
CA MET A 69 17.96 20.16 15.18
C MET A 69 17.74 20.68 16.61
N PRO A 70 17.88 22.00 16.84
CA PRO A 70 17.49 22.60 18.11
C PRO A 70 16.03 22.29 18.46
N LYS A 71 15.76 21.99 19.74
CA LYS A 71 14.41 21.62 20.22
C LYS A 71 13.34 22.60 19.77
N LEU A 72 13.62 23.90 19.84
CA LEU A 72 12.70 24.95 19.40
C LEU A 72 12.30 24.82 17.91
N THR A 73 13.27 24.57 17.04
CA THR A 73 13.05 24.40 15.59
C THR A 73 12.23 23.14 15.29
N SER A 74 12.53 22.03 15.96
CA SER A 74 11.76 20.79 15.86
C SER A 74 10.31 20.99 16.35
N ASP A 75 10.13 21.63 17.50
CA ASP A 75 8.80 21.84 18.08
C ASP A 75 7.93 22.78 17.23
N ILE A 76 8.53 23.83 16.64
CA ILE A 76 7.87 24.72 15.67
C ILE A 76 7.37 23.92 14.45
N PHE A 77 8.20 23.03 13.91
CA PHE A 77 7.82 22.19 12.78
C PHE A 77 6.72 21.19 13.14
N MET A 78 6.80 20.57 14.32
CA MET A 78 5.77 19.64 14.81
C MET A 78 4.43 20.34 15.05
N ASP A 79 4.43 21.54 15.62
CA ASP A 79 3.21 22.33 15.78
C ASP A 79 2.58 22.72 14.43
N ARG A 80 3.41 22.98 13.42
CA ARG A 80 2.94 23.21 12.05
C ARG A 80 2.31 21.96 11.45
N LEU A 81 2.92 20.79 11.64
CA LEU A 81 2.37 19.51 11.19
C LEU A 81 1.05 19.16 11.90
N ASN A 82 0.90 19.56 13.16
CA ASN A 82 -0.34 19.42 13.93
C ASN A 82 -1.44 20.41 13.51
N GLY A 83 -1.23 21.20 12.44
CA GLY A 83 -2.24 22.08 11.87
C GLY A 83 -2.31 23.48 12.47
N LYS A 84 -1.37 23.88 13.34
CA LYS A 84 -1.36 25.25 13.89
C LYS A 84 -0.95 26.27 12.84
N THR A 85 -1.55 27.45 12.93
CA THR A 85 -1.21 28.59 12.08
C THR A 85 0.13 29.20 12.48
N TYR A 86 0.81 29.87 11.54
CA TYR A 86 2.07 30.58 11.83
C TYR A 86 1.92 31.60 12.97
N ARG A 87 0.73 32.20 13.10
CA ARG A 87 0.39 33.14 14.19
C ARG A 87 0.33 32.45 15.55
N GLU A 88 -0.39 31.33 15.65
CA GLU A 88 -0.50 30.58 16.91
C GLU A 88 0.85 30.02 17.38
N ILE A 89 1.70 29.62 16.44
CA ILE A 89 3.06 29.16 16.73
C ILE A 89 3.92 30.33 17.23
N ALA A 90 3.86 31.47 16.54
CA ALA A 90 4.56 32.69 16.93
C ALA A 90 4.20 33.13 18.35
N GLU A 91 2.89 33.13 18.66
CA GLU A 91 2.35 33.45 19.99
C GLU A 91 2.83 32.44 21.05
N LYS A 92 2.81 31.14 20.74
CA LYS A 92 3.23 30.09 21.68
C LYS A 92 4.70 30.17 22.08
N TYR A 93 5.59 30.45 21.12
CA TYR A 93 7.04 30.47 21.35
C TYR A 93 7.61 31.89 21.58
N GLY A 94 6.78 32.92 21.55
CA GLY A 94 7.21 34.32 21.76
C GLY A 94 8.12 34.86 20.66
N ILE A 95 7.98 34.35 19.42
CA ILE A 95 8.79 34.74 18.27
C ILE A 95 7.94 35.40 17.18
N SER A 96 8.57 36.06 16.21
CA SER A 96 7.82 36.66 15.09
C SER A 96 7.32 35.57 14.12
N GLN A 97 6.19 35.81 13.45
CA GLN A 97 5.71 34.91 12.37
C GLN A 97 6.76 34.73 11.27
N ARG A 98 7.58 35.76 11.00
CA ARG A 98 8.69 35.69 10.04
C ARG A 98 9.76 34.70 10.49
N SER A 99 10.06 34.67 11.77
CA SER A 99 10.97 33.69 12.38
C SER A 99 10.41 32.28 12.28
N VAL A 100 9.11 32.08 12.55
CA VAL A 100 8.43 30.78 12.37
C VAL A 100 8.56 30.28 10.92
N THR A 101 8.29 31.15 9.93
CA THR A 101 8.44 30.81 8.52
C THR A 101 9.87 30.44 8.17
N TYR A 102 10.85 31.18 8.70
CA TYR A 102 12.27 30.89 8.49
C TYR A 102 12.67 29.53 9.07
N GLU A 103 12.30 29.24 10.32
CA GLU A 103 12.58 27.95 10.96
C GLU A 103 11.94 26.80 10.18
N ILE A 104 10.67 26.91 9.78
CA ILE A 104 9.99 25.88 8.97
C ILE A 104 10.70 25.70 7.62
N SER A 105 11.05 26.79 6.93
CA SER A 105 11.74 26.72 5.65
C SER A 105 13.10 26.04 5.78
N LYS A 106 13.81 26.30 6.88
CA LYS A 106 15.10 25.68 7.19
C LYS A 106 14.96 24.18 7.43
N VAL A 107 13.98 23.75 8.22
CA VAL A 107 13.69 22.31 8.42
C VAL A 107 13.37 21.63 7.09
N LEU A 108 12.49 22.25 6.29
CA LEU A 108 12.10 21.71 4.99
C LEU A 108 13.28 21.60 4.02
N ALA A 109 14.22 22.55 4.03
CA ALA A 109 15.41 22.48 3.19
C ALA A 109 16.29 21.27 3.55
N VAL A 110 16.53 21.04 4.85
CA VAL A 110 17.30 19.89 5.33
C VAL A 110 16.60 18.58 5.00
N LEU A 111 15.31 18.46 5.31
CA LEU A 111 14.54 17.25 5.01
C LEU A 111 14.49 16.98 3.50
N LYS A 112 14.38 18.01 2.66
CA LYS A 112 14.39 17.86 1.20
C LYS A 112 15.74 17.35 0.69
N GLU A 113 16.85 17.79 1.28
CA GLU A 113 18.18 17.32 0.89
C GLU A 113 18.41 15.86 1.29
N GLU A 114 18.00 15.49 2.50
CA GLU A 114 18.11 14.12 3.03
C GLU A 114 17.18 13.14 2.31
N LEU A 115 16.02 13.63 1.84
CA LEU A 115 15.04 12.83 1.10
C LEU A 115 15.21 12.90 -0.42
N LYS A 116 16.22 13.62 -0.94
CA LYS A 116 16.38 13.82 -2.38
C LYS A 116 16.58 12.51 -3.15
N ASP A 117 17.23 11.54 -2.52
CA ASP A 117 17.51 10.24 -3.13
C ASP A 117 16.25 9.35 -3.18
N TYR A 118 15.22 9.71 -2.42
CA TYR A 118 13.91 9.06 -2.40
C TYR A 118 12.92 9.69 -3.40
N LEU A 119 13.18 10.89 -3.91
CA LEU A 119 12.34 11.56 -4.93
C LEU A 119 12.29 10.78 -6.26
N PRO A 120 13.40 10.28 -6.84
CA PRO A 120 13.36 9.46 -8.05
C PRO A 120 12.51 8.20 -7.85
N MET A 121 12.63 7.54 -6.69
CA MET A 121 11.84 6.36 -6.36
C MET A 121 10.33 6.70 -6.27
N PHE A 122 9.99 7.82 -5.65
CA PHE A 122 8.61 8.30 -5.60
C PHE A 122 8.04 8.58 -7.01
N LEU A 123 8.84 9.19 -7.90
CA LEU A 123 8.44 9.45 -9.29
C LEU A 123 8.25 8.16 -10.08
N ILE A 124 9.09 7.14 -9.87
CA ILE A 124 8.95 5.82 -10.48
C ILE A 124 7.65 5.15 -10.01
N ILE A 125 7.37 5.16 -8.71
CA ILE A 125 6.13 4.59 -8.15
C ILE A 125 4.91 5.30 -8.74
N VAL A 126 4.89 6.63 -8.75
CA VAL A 126 3.77 7.40 -9.34
C VAL A 126 3.63 7.09 -10.83
N SER A 127 4.74 7.03 -11.58
CA SER A 127 4.71 6.70 -13.01
C SER A 127 4.18 5.28 -13.28
N LEU A 128 4.53 4.30 -12.45
CA LEU A 128 4.03 2.92 -12.55
C LEU A 128 2.53 2.85 -12.20
N MET A 129 2.09 3.61 -11.19
CA MET A 129 0.68 3.71 -10.82
C MET A 129 -0.15 4.40 -11.90
N SER A 130 0.39 5.44 -12.56
CA SER A 130 -0.26 6.11 -13.70
C SER A 130 -0.30 5.24 -14.95
N GLY A 131 0.67 4.35 -15.16
CA GLY A 131 0.72 3.43 -16.31
C GLY A 131 -0.28 2.27 -16.25
N LYS A 132 -0.86 1.96 -15.08
CA LYS A 132 -1.94 0.96 -14.93
C LYS A 132 -3.35 1.51 -15.20
N ILE A 133 -3.49 2.82 -15.48
CA ILE A 133 -4.78 3.52 -15.67
C ILE A 133 -5.08 3.78 -17.17
N SER A 134 -4.20 3.41 -18.10
CA SER A 134 -4.45 3.45 -19.57
C SER A 134 -4.66 2.08 -20.16
#